data_AF-A0AAV4A7R6-F1
#
_entry.id   AF-A0AAV4A7R6-F1
#
_cell.length_a   1.000
_cell.length_b   1.000
_cell.length_c   1.000
_cell.angle_alpha   90.00
_cell.angle_beta   90.00
_cell.angle_gamma   90.00
#
_symmetry.space_group_name_H-M   'P 1'
#
loop_
_entity.id
_entity.type
_entity.pdbx_description
1 polymer ?
#
loop_
_entity_poly.entity_id
_entity_poly.type
_entity_poly.pdbx_seq_one_letter_code
_entity_poly.pdbx_strand_id
1 'polypeptide(L)'
;MNGKSGAEALEQASMDLQTIDKNGLPGKNKVWCLQFMLIPKLLWPLLLYEISTSTVESTEAKINRFTRKWQGFSPELTDDILLQSKAETSPDVNS
;
A
#
# COMPACT_ATOMS: atom_id res chain seq x y z
N MET A 1 -26.18 18.21 -6.00
CA MET A 1 -25.49 17.42 -4.95
C MET A 1 -24.24 16.87 -5.60
N ASN A 2 -23.07 17.43 -5.30
CA ASN A 2 -21.81 17.06 -5.96
C ASN A 2 -21.38 15.70 -5.42
N GLY A 3 -21.79 14.63 -6.10
CA GLY A 3 -21.28 13.29 -5.82
C GLY A 3 -19.79 13.30 -6.10
N LYS A 4 -18.98 13.11 -5.06
CA LYS A 4 -17.52 12.99 -5.23
C LYS A 4 -17.26 11.86 -6.23
N SER A 5 -16.58 12.15 -7.33
CA SER A 5 -16.25 11.12 -8.32
C SER A 5 -15.31 10.08 -7.69
N GLY A 6 -15.41 8.80 -8.07
CA GLY A 6 -14.48 7.76 -7.60
C GLY A 6 -13.01 8.14 -7.82
N ALA A 7 -12.71 8.89 -8.89
CA ALA A 7 -11.38 9.42 -9.17
C ALA A 7 -10.89 10.45 -8.13
N GLU A 8 -11.78 11.33 -7.65
CA GLU A 8 -11.44 12.32 -6.61
C GLU A 8 -11.08 11.64 -5.29
N ALA A 9 -11.72 10.52 -4.98
CA ALA A 9 -11.41 9.75 -3.78
C ALA A 9 -10.01 9.12 -3.83
N LEU A 10 -9.56 8.67 -5.02
CA LEU A 10 -8.20 8.17 -5.23
C LEU A 10 -7.15 9.28 -5.18
N GLU A 11 -7.48 10.46 -5.70
CA GLU A 11 -6.63 11.64 -5.60
C GLU A 11 -6.47 12.08 -4.14
N GLN A 12 -7.57 12.15 -3.39
CA GLN A 12 -7.54 12.46 -1.96
C GLN A 12 -6.70 11.43 -1.20
N ALA A 13 -6.81 10.14 -1.54
CA ALA A 13 -5.99 9.11 -0.92
C ALA A 13 -4.49 9.31 -1.20
N SER A 14 -4.14 9.79 -2.39
CA SER A 14 -2.76 10.14 -2.73
C SER A 14 -2.24 11.32 -1.88
N MET A 15 -3.08 12.32 -1.61
CA MET A 15 -2.74 13.45 -0.73
C MET A 15 -2.58 13.00 0.74
N ASP A 16 -3.49 12.15 1.22
CA ASP A 16 -3.45 11.59 2.57
C ASP A 16 -2.19 10.74 2.77
N LEU A 17 -1.80 9.94 1.77
CA LEU A 17 -0.58 9.13 1.77
C LEU A 17 0.69 9.99 1.87
N GLN A 18 0.76 11.09 1.11
CA GLN A 18 1.87 12.06 1.23
C GLN A 18 1.91 12.73 2.59
N THR A 19 0.74 12.99 3.18
CA THR A 19 0.66 13.55 4.54
C THR A 19 1.25 12.54 5.53
N ILE A 20 0.82 11.28 5.50
CA ILE A 20 1.37 10.22 6.37
C ILE A 20 2.89 10.08 6.20
N ASP A 21 3.40 10.18 4.97
CA ASP A 21 4.84 10.10 4.71
C ASP A 21 5.62 11.27 5.34
N LYS A 22 5.09 12.49 5.25
CA LYS A 22 5.70 13.71 5.81
C LYS A 22 5.66 13.74 7.33
N ASN A 23 4.75 12.99 7.95
CA ASN A 23 4.67 12.91 9.40
C ASN A 23 5.97 12.30 9.96
N GLY A 24 6.51 12.86 11.04
CA GLY A 24 7.70 12.34 11.74
C GLY A 24 7.48 11.02 12.51
N LEU A 25 6.45 10.27 12.15
CA LEU A 25 6.06 9.02 12.82
C LEU A 25 7.04 7.87 12.47
N PRO A 26 7.25 6.91 13.39
CA PRO A 26 7.93 5.67 13.07
C PRO A 26 7.24 4.93 11.93
N GLY A 27 8.01 4.23 11.08
CA GLY A 27 7.50 3.52 9.90
C GLY A 27 6.34 2.57 10.20
N LYS A 28 6.42 1.80 11.29
CA LYS A 28 5.33 0.92 11.75
C LYS A 28 4.02 1.65 12.02
N ASN A 29 4.06 2.87 12.57
CA ASN A 29 2.87 3.66 12.85
C ASN A 29 2.27 4.21 11.54
N LYS A 30 3.11 4.54 10.55
CA LYS A 30 2.66 4.96 9.21
C LYS A 30 1.92 3.82 8.50
N VAL A 31 2.46 2.61 8.55
CA VAL A 31 1.80 1.40 8.02
C VAL A 31 0.49 1.13 8.73
N TRP A 32 0.43 1.31 10.05
CA TRP A 32 -0.82 1.20 10.81
C TRP A 32 -1.87 2.21 10.34
N CYS A 33 -1.49 3.49 10.16
CA CYS A 33 -2.40 4.50 9.62
C CYS A 33 -2.89 4.15 8.21
N LEU A 34 -2.00 3.64 7.35
CA LEU A 34 -2.38 3.15 6.03
C LEU A 34 -3.44 2.04 6.14
N GLN A 35 -3.18 1.01 6.94
CA GLN A 35 -4.05 -0.17 7.04
C GLN A 35 -5.41 0.14 7.66
N PHE A 36 -5.45 0.94 8.72
CA PHE A 36 -6.67 1.16 9.51
C PHE A 36 -7.39 2.48 9.22
N MET A 37 -6.76 3.43 8.55
CA MET A 37 -7.41 4.68 8.17
C MET A 37 -7.58 4.81 6.67
N LEU A 38 -6.50 4.62 5.90
CA LEU A 38 -6.54 4.93 4.46
C LEU A 38 -7.22 3.83 3.64
N ILE A 39 -6.94 2.55 3.91
CA ILE A 39 -7.57 1.43 3.21
C ILE A 39 -9.10 1.43 3.39
N PRO A 40 -9.67 1.56 4.60
CA PRO A 40 -11.14 1.64 4.76
C PRO A 40 -11.77 2.82 4.03
N LYS A 41 -11.08 3.98 3.99
CA LYS A 41 -11.52 5.16 3.22
C LYS A 41 -11.51 4.93 1.70
N LEU A 42 -10.57 4.12 1.20
CA LEU A 42 -10.45 3.73 -0.21
C LEU A 42 -11.40 2.60 -0.60
N LEU A 43 -11.71 1.70 0.33
CA LEU A 43 -12.60 0.57 0.07
C LEU A 43 -14.01 1.06 -0.31
N TRP A 44 -14.49 2.11 0.37
CA TRP A 44 -15.81 2.69 0.11
C TRP A 44 -16.01 3.18 -1.35
N PRO A 45 -15.17 4.06 -1.91
CA PRO A 45 -15.30 4.49 -3.30
C PRO A 45 -15.02 3.37 -4.31
N LEU A 46 -14.17 2.39 -3.99
CA LEU A 46 -13.95 1.22 -4.86
C LEU A 46 -15.18 0.32 -4.97
N LEU A 47 -16.00 0.25 -3.91
CA LEU A 47 -17.25 -0.51 -3.91
C LEU A 47 -18.41 0.24 -4.58
N LEU A 48 -18.42 1.57 -4.51
CA LEU A 48 -19.54 2.40 -4.98
C LEU A 48 -19.41 2.88 -6.42
N TYR A 49 -18.19 3.04 -6.92
CA TYR A 49 -17.95 3.62 -8.25
C TYR A 49 -17.31 2.60 -9.17
N GLU A 50 -17.74 2.61 -10.44
CA GLU A 50 -17.02 1.93 -11.51
C GLU A 50 -15.76 2.74 -11.86
N ILE A 51 -14.65 2.39 -11.20
CA ILE A 51 -13.34 2.98 -11.44
C ILE A 51 -12.57 2.07 -12.40
N SER A 52 -11.84 2.65 -13.35
CA SER A 52 -11.01 1.86 -14.27
C SER A 52 -9.92 1.11 -13.49
N THR A 53 -9.69 -0.16 -13.86
CA THR A 53 -8.66 -1.00 -13.23
C THR A 53 -7.28 -0.36 -13.28
N SER A 54 -6.94 0.31 -14.38
CA SER A 54 -5.66 1.02 -14.53
C SER A 54 -5.43 2.11 -13.47
N THR A 55 -6.50 2.82 -13.08
CA THR A 55 -6.43 3.85 -12.03
C THR A 55 -6.24 3.24 -10.65
N VAL A 56 -6.89 2.09 -10.40
CA VAL A 56 -6.74 1.31 -9.17
C VAL A 56 -5.31 0.79 -9.04
N GLU A 57 -4.78 0.15 -10.09
CA GLU A 57 -3.41 -0.37 -10.15
C GLU A 57 -2.36 0.74 -9.92
N SER A 58 -2.54 1.91 -10.54
CA SER A 58 -1.66 3.06 -10.31
C SER A 58 -1.65 3.52 -8.85
N THR A 59 -2.82 3.48 -8.19
CA THR A 59 -2.96 3.86 -6.78
C THR A 59 -2.33 2.81 -5.87
N GLU A 60 -2.55 1.54 -6.16
CA GLU A 60 -1.96 0.41 -5.45
C GLU A 60 -0.42 0.45 -5.53
N ALA A 61 0.14 0.69 -6.73
CA ALA A 61 1.58 0.81 -6.93
C ALA A 61 2.19 1.93 -6.07
N LYS A 62 1.50 3.08 -5.95
CA LYS A 62 1.92 4.17 -5.06
C LYS A 62 1.92 3.70 -3.61
N ILE A 63 0.82 3.10 -3.13
CA ILE A 63 0.70 2.59 -1.76
C ILE A 63 1.82 1.60 -1.43
N ASN A 64 2.09 0.65 -2.34
CA ASN A 64 3.16 -0.34 -2.18
C ASN A 64 4.54 0.33 -2.04
N ARG A 65 4.84 1.34 -2.87
CA ARG A 65 6.09 2.11 -2.78
C ARG A 65 6.27 2.80 -1.42
N PHE A 66 5.23 3.45 -0.91
CA PHE A 66 5.30 4.09 0.41
C PHE A 66 5.42 3.07 1.54
N THR A 67 4.70 1.95 1.44
CA THR A 67 4.75 0.87 2.44
C THR A 67 6.15 0.28 2.55
N ARG A 68 6.79 -0.06 1.41
CA ARG A 68 8.17 -0.56 1.38
C ARG A 68 9.16 0.45 1.95
N LYS A 69 9.02 1.72 1.56
CA LYS A 69 9.82 2.83 2.11
C LYS A 69 9.70 2.92 3.63
N TRP A 70 8.49 2.80 4.19
CA TRP A 70 8.27 2.90 5.64
C TRP A 70 8.72 1.68 6.41
N GLN A 71 8.67 0.50 5.79
CA GLN A 71 9.17 -0.74 6.38
C GLN A 71 10.69 -0.86 6.29
N GLY A 72 11.38 0.07 5.62
CA GLY A 72 12.83 0.03 5.44
C GLY A 72 13.28 -1.01 4.42
N PHE A 73 12.36 -1.52 3.59
CA PHE A 73 12.71 -2.39 2.48
C PHE A 73 13.39 -1.56 1.39
N SER A 74 14.57 -2.01 0.96
CA SER A 74 15.25 -1.45 -0.20
C SER A 74 14.36 -1.61 -1.45
N PRO A 75 14.30 -0.61 -2.34
CA PRO A 75 13.52 -0.70 -3.58
C PRO A 75 13.95 -1.86 -4.50
N GLU A 76 15.22 -2.29 -4.38
CA GLU A 76 15.81 -3.43 -5.12
C GLU A 76 15.38 -4.81 -4.58
N LEU A 77 14.66 -4.86 -3.45
CA LEU A 77 14.20 -6.10 -2.85
C LEU A 77 12.91 -6.55 -3.56
N THR A 78 13.10 -7.20 -4.70
CA THR A 78 12.01 -7.81 -5.50
C THR A 78 11.42 -8.99 -4.74
N ASP A 79 10.10 -9.20 -4.89
CA ASP A 79 9.39 -10.28 -4.19
C ASP A 79 9.96 -11.68 -4.53
N ASP A 80 10.55 -11.83 -5.72
CA ASP A 80 11.25 -13.04 -6.14
C ASP A 80 12.43 -13.39 -5.21
N ILE A 81 13.23 -12.40 -4.79
CA ILE A 81 14.38 -12.61 -3.91
C ILE A 81 13.92 -13.00 -2.50
N LEU A 82 12.82 -12.39 -2.02
CA LEU A 82 12.22 -12.73 -0.73
C LEU A 82 11.70 -14.16 -0.71
N LEU A 83 11.02 -14.60 -1.77
CA LEU A 83 10.52 -15.97 -1.89
C LEU A 83 11.65 -17.00 -1.91
N GLN A 84 12.74 -16.72 -2.61
CA GLN A 84 13.92 -17.61 -2.64
C GLN A 84 14.57 -17.75 -1.25
N SER A 85 14.82 -16.64 -0.54
CA SER A 85 15.40 -16.68 0.81
C SER A 85 14.57 -17.50 1.81
N LYS A 86 13.25 -17.49 1.65
CA LYS A 86 12.33 -18.22 2.54
C LYS A 86 12.31 -19.71 2.24
N ALA A 87 12.54 -20.12 0.99
CA ALA A 87 12.67 -21.51 0.59
C ALA A 87 13.97 -22.15 1.10
N GLU A 88 15.05 -21.39 1.18
CA GLU A 88 16.35 -21.85 1.71
C GLU A 88 16.37 -22.06 3.24
N THR A 89 15.38 -21.53 3.97
CA THR A 89 15.30 -21.63 5.45
C THR A 89 14.38 -22.76 5.95
N SER A 90 13.92 -23.68 5.09
CA SER A 90 13.28 -24.91 5.56
C SER A 90 14.36 -25.97 5.78
N PRO A 91 14.79 -26.23 7.04
CA PRO A 91 15.80 -27.25 7.28
C PRO A 91 15.22 -28.59 6.89
N ASP A 92 15.97 -29.27 6.05
CA ASP A 92 16.08 -30.71 5.92
C ASP A 92 15.54 -31.44 7.17
N VAL A 93 14.31 -31.94 7.12
CA VAL A 93 13.88 -33.05 7.97
C VAL A 93 14.59 -34.29 7.41
N ASN A 94 15.83 -34.47 7.84
CA ASN A 94 16.55 -35.73 7.77
C ASN A 94 16.34 -36.47 9.09
N SER A 95 15.48 -37.49 9.08
CA SER A 95 15.61 -38.75 9.83
C SER A 95 14.64 -39.79 9.26
#